data_AF-I1DZT3-F1
#
_entry.id   AF-I1DZT3-F1
#
_cell.length_a   1.000
_cell.length_b   1.000
_cell.length_c   1.000
_cell.angle_alpha   90.00
_cell.angle_beta   90.00
_cell.angle_gamma   90.00
#
_symmetry.space_group_name_H-M   'P 1'
#
loop_
_entity.id
_entity.type
_entity.pdbx_description
1 polymer ?
#
loop_
_entity_poly.entity_id
_entity_poly.type
_entity_poly.pdbx_seq_one_letter_code
_entity_poly.pdbx_strand_id
1 'polypeptide(L)'
;MKKISYLLFFGAFSVQAQVYKCEQNGVVEFSQFPCAGEAEQVDMRPLGTAMLGTRSEFKQQVDALKRQGRFVEFQISKLEQEKQQKLDALKADLYKLRRSFPKAEELVTLQQKIDRTAQQYDEKISAERANLASLKSKTVNLERQYAQN
;
A
#
# COMPACT_ATOMS: atom_id res chain seq x y z
N MET A 1 -5.72 -56.32 -45.92
CA MET A 1 -4.63 -55.69 -45.14
C MET A 1 -4.13 -54.47 -45.90
N LYS A 2 -4.34 -53.26 -45.36
CA LYS A 2 -3.51 -52.05 -45.56
C LYS A 2 -4.02 -50.98 -44.59
N LYS A 3 -3.26 -50.79 -43.51
CA LYS A 3 -3.43 -49.70 -42.55
C LYS A 3 -2.78 -48.47 -43.16
N ILE A 4 -3.51 -47.38 -43.35
CA ILE A 4 -2.92 -46.06 -43.61
C ILE A 4 -3.58 -45.09 -42.65
N SER A 5 -2.84 -44.83 -41.58
CA SER A 5 -3.02 -43.77 -40.61
C SER A 5 -2.83 -42.42 -41.31
N TYR A 6 -3.82 -41.52 -41.29
CA TYR A 6 -3.61 -40.13 -41.69
C TYR A 6 -3.58 -39.25 -40.44
N LEU A 7 -2.38 -38.70 -40.25
CA LEU A 7 -1.97 -37.75 -39.25
C LEU A 7 -2.87 -36.50 -39.21
N LEU A 8 -3.22 -36.10 -37.99
CA LEU A 8 -3.41 -34.71 -37.57
C LEU A 8 -2.25 -33.83 -38.04
N PHE A 9 -2.52 -32.71 -38.71
CA PHE A 9 -1.61 -31.56 -38.67
C PHE A 9 -2.34 -30.22 -38.84
N PHE A 10 -2.47 -29.53 -37.70
CA PHE A 10 -2.40 -28.08 -37.42
C PHE A 10 -2.75 -27.02 -38.47
N GLY A 11 -3.57 -26.06 -38.01
CA GLY A 11 -3.68 -24.72 -38.58
C GLY A 11 -4.48 -23.75 -37.72
N ALA A 12 -4.22 -23.67 -36.41
CA ALA A 12 -4.73 -22.58 -35.59
C ALA A 12 -3.85 -21.33 -35.81
N PHE A 13 -4.26 -20.45 -36.73
CA PHE A 13 -3.66 -19.13 -36.84
C PHE A 13 -4.14 -18.26 -35.67
N SER A 14 -3.31 -18.11 -34.65
CA SER A 14 -3.46 -17.07 -33.63
C SER A 14 -3.04 -15.73 -34.22
N VAL A 15 -4.02 -14.93 -34.68
CA VAL A 15 -3.81 -13.51 -34.98
C VAL A 15 -3.45 -12.80 -33.68
N GLN A 16 -2.18 -12.42 -33.52
CA GLN A 16 -1.75 -11.52 -32.46
C GLN A 16 -2.26 -10.12 -32.81
N ALA A 17 -3.27 -9.63 -32.09
CA ALA A 17 -3.79 -8.27 -32.30
C ALA A 17 -2.68 -7.24 -31.99
N GLN A 18 -2.21 -6.54 -33.01
CA GLN A 18 -1.26 -5.43 -32.90
C GLN A 18 -2.06 -4.12 -32.91
N VAL A 19 -1.87 -3.27 -31.89
CA VAL A 19 -2.56 -1.99 -31.77
C VAL A 19 -1.56 -0.88 -32.13
N TYR A 20 -1.91 -0.07 -33.12
CA TYR A 20 -1.08 1.03 -33.62
C TYR A 20 -1.56 2.35 -33.03
N LYS A 21 -0.62 3.21 -32.65
CA LYS A 21 -0.90 4.58 -32.23
C LYS A 21 -0.94 5.47 -33.46
N CYS A 22 -2.05 6.17 -33.66
CA CYS A 22 -2.25 7.07 -34.77
C CYS A 22 -2.46 8.48 -34.24
N GLU A 23 -1.68 9.43 -34.74
CA GLU A 23 -1.87 10.86 -34.44
C GLU A 23 -2.49 11.53 -35.66
N GLN A 24 -3.75 11.93 -35.54
CA GLN A 24 -4.43 12.73 -36.56
C GLN A 24 -4.96 14.00 -35.93
N ASN A 25 -4.60 15.16 -36.49
CA ASN A 25 -5.08 16.48 -36.06
C ASN A 25 -4.88 16.77 -34.54
N GLY A 26 -3.77 16.29 -33.97
CA GLY A 26 -3.43 16.51 -32.56
C GLY A 26 -4.21 15.63 -31.57
N VAL A 27 -5.02 14.68 -32.04
CA VAL A 27 -5.72 13.69 -31.22
C VAL A 27 -5.07 12.32 -31.44
N VAL A 28 -4.75 11.65 -30.33
CA VAL A 28 -4.17 10.29 -30.33
C VAL A 28 -5.30 9.27 -30.32
N GLU A 29 -5.40 8.49 -31.38
CA GLU A 29 -6.35 7.38 -31.49
C GLU A 29 -5.61 6.05 -31.65
N PHE A 30 -6.18 4.98 -31.07
CA PHE A 30 -5.58 3.66 -31.10
C PHE A 30 -6.39 2.75 -32.01
N SER A 31 -5.75 2.23 -33.05
CA SER A 31 -6.38 1.43 -34.09
C SER A 31 -5.76 0.03 -34.15
N GLN A 32 -6.58 -0.96 -34.48
CA GLN A 32 -6.12 -2.33 -34.75
C GLN A 32 -5.58 -2.50 -36.18
N PHE A 33 -5.63 -1.45 -36.99
CA PHE A 33 -5.13 -1.39 -38.37
C PHE A 33 -4.16 -0.20 -38.54
N PRO A 34 -3.05 -0.35 -39.28
CA PRO A 34 -2.05 0.71 -39.43
C PRO A 34 -2.62 1.91 -40.21
N CYS A 35 -2.49 3.11 -39.64
CA CYS A 35 -3.12 4.31 -40.19
C CYS A 35 -2.29 5.00 -41.29
N ALA A 36 -0.98 4.76 -41.38
CA ALA A 36 -0.07 5.25 -42.43
C ALA A 36 1.25 4.46 -42.42
N GLY A 37 2.08 4.60 -43.47
CA GLY A 37 3.36 3.88 -43.65
C GLY A 37 4.43 4.12 -42.58
N GLU A 38 4.22 5.10 -41.69
CA GLU A 38 5.12 5.45 -40.57
C GLU A 38 4.45 5.25 -39.20
N ALA A 39 3.52 4.29 -39.10
CA ALA A 39 2.89 3.96 -37.83
C ALA A 39 3.89 3.26 -36.88
N GLU A 40 4.23 3.93 -35.78
CA GLU A 40 5.04 3.35 -34.70
C GLU A 40 4.22 2.26 -33.98
N GLN A 41 4.79 1.06 -33.91
CA GLN A 41 4.19 -0.04 -33.15
C GLN A 41 4.28 0.28 -31.66
N VAL A 42 3.13 0.47 -31.02
CA VAL A 42 3.07 0.65 -29.57
C VAL A 42 2.72 -0.70 -28.95
N ASP A 43 3.66 -1.30 -28.23
CA ASP A 43 3.41 -2.49 -27.43
C ASP A 43 2.48 -2.12 -26.26
N MET A 44 1.17 -2.24 -26.50
CA MET A 44 0.16 -2.18 -25.45
C MET A 44 0.14 -3.46 -24.64
N ARG A 45 1.28 -3.80 -24.03
CA ARG A 45 1.27 -4.77 -22.95
C ARG A 45 0.38 -4.21 -21.84
N PRO A 46 -0.63 -4.96 -21.37
CA PRO A 46 -1.36 -4.55 -20.20
C PRO A 46 -0.35 -4.32 -19.08
N LEU A 47 -0.50 -3.23 -18.32
CA LEU A 47 0.28 -2.88 -17.11
C LEU A 47 0.08 -3.91 -15.97
N GLY A 48 -0.20 -5.17 -16.29
CA GLY A 48 -0.43 -6.30 -15.38
C GLY A 48 0.49 -7.50 -15.62
N THR A 49 1.41 -7.44 -16.60
CA THR A 49 2.45 -8.47 -16.76
C THR A 49 3.82 -7.81 -16.98
N ALA A 50 4.25 -7.01 -15.99
CA ALA A 50 5.68 -6.80 -15.83
C ALA A 50 6.30 -8.16 -15.55
N MET A 51 7.20 -8.61 -16.42
CA MET A 51 8.13 -9.66 -16.05
C MET A 51 8.80 -9.27 -14.73
N LEU A 52 9.11 -10.27 -13.90
CA LEU A 52 9.89 -10.12 -12.67
C LEU A 52 11.03 -9.11 -12.89
N GLY A 53 10.99 -8.09 -12.03
CA GLY A 53 11.45 -6.74 -12.30
C GLY A 53 12.95 -6.58 -12.50
N THR A 54 13.29 -5.51 -13.21
CA THR A 54 14.65 -4.98 -13.21
C THR A 54 15.09 -4.65 -11.78
N ARG A 55 16.40 -4.78 -11.48
CA ARG A 55 16.96 -4.44 -10.15
C ARG A 55 16.55 -3.04 -9.67
N SER A 56 16.34 -2.10 -10.60
CA SER A 56 15.82 -0.75 -10.34
C SER A 56 14.40 -0.74 -9.80
N GLU A 57 13.48 -1.50 -10.37
CA GLU A 57 12.07 -1.55 -9.94
C GLU A 57 11.93 -2.21 -8.58
N PHE A 58 12.69 -3.28 -8.31
CA PHE A 58 12.77 -3.89 -6.99
C PHE A 58 13.21 -2.88 -5.93
N LYS A 59 14.29 -2.14 -6.19
CA LYS A 59 14.81 -1.13 -5.26
C LYS A 59 13.76 -0.05 -4.98
N GLN A 60 13.05 0.42 -6.00
CA GLN A 60 11.97 1.40 -5.84
C GLN A 60 10.83 0.87 -4.96
N GLN A 61 10.43 -0.39 -5.11
CA GLN A 61 9.39 -1.00 -4.29
C GLN A 61 9.82 -1.14 -2.82
N VAL A 62 11.04 -1.62 -2.56
CA VAL A 62 11.60 -1.69 -1.19
C VAL A 62 11.66 -0.30 -0.57
N ASP A 63 12.18 0.69 -1.31
CA ASP A 63 12.31 2.06 -0.81
C ASP A 63 10.94 2.69 -0.51
N ALA A 64 9.92 2.41 -1.33
CA ALA A 64 8.56 2.85 -1.08
C ALA A 64 7.98 2.24 0.21
N LEU A 65 8.14 0.93 0.42
CA LEU A 65 7.71 0.26 1.66
C LEU A 65 8.45 0.80 2.89
N LYS A 66 9.76 1.04 2.78
CA LYS A 66 10.55 1.63 3.87
C LYS A 66 10.12 3.06 4.18
N ARG A 67 9.77 3.87 3.17
CA ARG A 67 9.22 5.22 3.37
C ARG A 67 7.88 5.18 4.09
N GLN A 68 6.98 4.28 3.68
CA GLN A 68 5.70 4.05 4.37
C GLN A 68 5.93 3.62 5.83
N GLY A 69 6.87 2.71 6.08
CA GLY A 69 7.24 2.30 7.44
C GLY A 69 7.70 3.48 8.31
N ARG A 70 8.59 4.32 7.81
CA ARG A 70 9.04 5.54 8.53
C ARG A 70 7.90 6.52 8.80
N PHE A 71 6.96 6.65 7.87
CA PHE A 71 5.79 7.49 8.07
C PHE A 71 4.90 6.94 9.20
N VAL A 72 4.66 5.63 9.23
CA VAL A 72 3.90 5.00 10.33
C VAL A 72 4.63 5.13 11.67
N GLU A 73 5.96 4.99 11.70
CA GLU A 73 6.76 5.24 12.91
C GLU A 73 6.58 6.68 13.43
N PHE A 74 6.62 7.67 12.55
CA PHE A 74 6.33 9.06 12.90
C PHE A 74 4.91 9.22 13.48
N GLN A 75 3.92 8.58 12.88
CA GLN A 75 2.53 8.63 13.35
C GLN A 75 2.38 8.02 14.75
N ILE A 76 3.06 6.91 15.03
CA ILE A 76 3.12 6.31 16.37
C ILE A 76 3.71 7.31 17.37
N SER A 77 4.88 7.90 17.08
CA SER A 77 5.51 8.87 17.98
C SER A 77 4.64 10.11 18.22
N LYS A 78 3.93 10.57 17.18
CA LYS A 78 2.96 11.66 17.31
C LYS A 78 1.80 11.28 18.23
N LEU A 79 1.22 10.08 18.07
CA LEU A 79 0.15 9.59 18.94
C LEU A 79 0.61 9.43 20.39
N GLU A 80 1.83 8.94 20.62
CA GLU A 80 2.42 8.81 21.96
C GLU A 80 2.61 10.19 22.62
N GLN A 81 3.10 11.18 21.88
CA GLN A 81 3.23 12.55 22.37
C GLN A 81 1.87 13.18 22.69
N GLU A 82 0.88 13.04 21.79
CA GLU A 82 -0.47 13.56 22.01
C GLU A 82 -1.16 12.89 23.21
N LYS A 83 -0.97 11.56 23.37
CA LYS A 83 -1.46 10.81 24.54
C LYS A 83 -0.90 11.43 25.81
N GLN A 84 0.42 11.62 25.88
CA GLN A 84 1.08 12.16 27.05
C GLN A 84 0.56 13.56 27.40
N GLN A 85 0.50 14.46 26.41
CA GLN A 85 0.01 15.83 26.60
C GLN A 85 -1.43 15.86 27.14
N LYS A 86 -2.33 15.03 26.59
CA LYS A 86 -3.73 14.98 27.03
C LYS A 86 -3.87 14.38 28.42
N LEU A 87 -3.12 13.32 28.73
CA LEU A 87 -3.16 12.72 30.06
C LEU A 87 -2.60 13.67 31.12
N ASP A 88 -1.54 14.43 30.80
CA ASP A 88 -0.97 15.40 31.72
C ASP A 88 -1.92 16.57 31.98
N ALA A 89 -2.61 17.06 30.93
CA ALA A 89 -3.67 18.07 31.10
C ALA A 89 -4.80 17.57 32.02
N LEU A 90 -5.32 16.35 31.79
CA LEU A 90 -6.39 15.78 32.61
C LEU A 90 -5.93 15.50 34.05
N LYS A 91 -4.68 15.06 34.26
CA LYS A 91 -4.10 14.88 35.60
C LYS A 91 -3.92 16.22 36.33
N ALA A 92 -3.55 17.28 35.62
CA ALA A 92 -3.47 18.62 36.17
C ALA A 92 -4.86 19.12 36.59
N ASP A 93 -5.89 18.85 35.78
CA ASP A 93 -7.28 19.16 36.14
C ASP A 93 -7.75 18.35 37.36
N LEU A 94 -7.37 17.05 37.44
CA LEU A 94 -7.67 16.22 38.61
C LEU A 94 -7.01 16.76 39.87
N TYR A 95 -5.77 17.25 39.75
CA TYR A 95 -5.07 17.87 40.85
C TYR A 95 -5.74 19.15 41.34
N LYS A 96 -6.16 20.02 40.42
CA LYS A 96 -6.92 21.24 40.76
C LYS A 96 -8.25 20.90 41.41
N LEU A 97 -8.98 19.93 40.85
CA LEU A 97 -10.28 19.50 41.35
C LEU A 97 -10.16 18.97 42.78
N ARG A 98 -9.14 18.16 43.09
CA ARG A 98 -8.91 17.67 44.47
C ARG A 98 -8.69 18.79 45.49
N ARG A 99 -8.17 19.94 45.07
CA ARG A 99 -7.93 21.09 45.96
C ARG A 99 -9.19 21.92 46.22
N SER A 100 -10.25 21.75 45.44
CA SER A 100 -11.49 22.53 45.55
C SER A 100 -12.60 21.82 46.33
N PHE A 101 -12.27 20.82 47.15
CA PHE A 101 -13.24 20.02 47.93
C PHE A 101 -14.42 19.49 47.07
N PRO A 102 -14.13 18.73 46.01
CA PRO A 102 -15.12 18.30 45.03
C PRO A 102 -15.99 17.18 45.60
N LYS A 103 -17.13 16.91 44.95
CA LYS A 103 -17.90 15.70 45.22
C LYS A 103 -17.13 14.47 44.74
N ALA A 104 -17.31 13.33 45.41
CA ALA A 104 -16.65 12.07 45.01
C ALA A 104 -16.96 11.67 43.56
N GLU A 105 -18.19 11.92 43.10
CA GLU A 105 -18.64 11.65 41.73
C GLU A 105 -17.82 12.42 40.67
N GLU A 106 -17.43 13.67 40.94
CA GLU A 106 -16.65 14.48 40.01
C GLU A 106 -15.23 13.93 39.85
N LEU A 107 -14.63 13.46 40.96
CA LEU A 107 -13.31 12.80 40.94
C LEU A 107 -13.36 11.51 40.14
N VAL A 108 -14.40 10.69 40.33
CA VAL A 108 -14.61 9.44 39.61
C VAL A 108 -14.79 9.71 38.11
N THR A 109 -15.62 10.68 37.75
CA THR A 109 -15.87 11.06 36.36
C THR A 109 -14.59 11.49 35.64
N LEU A 110 -13.76 12.31 36.30
CA LEU A 110 -12.51 12.77 35.72
C LEU A 110 -11.47 11.64 35.63
N GLN A 111 -11.42 10.74 36.61
CA GLN A 111 -10.57 9.55 36.55
C GLN A 111 -10.98 8.62 35.40
N GLN A 112 -12.28 8.35 35.23
CA GLN A 112 -12.78 7.56 34.09
C GLN A 112 -12.43 8.21 32.75
N LYS A 113 -12.44 9.54 32.67
CA LYS A 113 -12.02 10.27 31.46
C LYS A 113 -10.54 10.07 31.17
N ILE A 114 -9.67 10.07 32.18
CA ILE A 114 -8.25 9.75 32.05
C ILE A 114 -8.08 8.33 31.50
N ASP A 115 -8.74 7.35 32.11
CA ASP A 115 -8.60 5.93 31.75
C ASP A 115 -9.10 5.68 30.32
N ARG A 116 -10.27 6.23 29.97
CA ARG A 116 -10.82 6.15 28.61
C ARG A 116 -9.92 6.80 27.57
N THR A 117 -9.33 7.96 27.90
CA THR A 117 -8.39 8.64 26.99
C THR A 117 -7.14 7.79 26.78
N ALA A 118 -6.60 7.19 27.85
CA ALA A 118 -5.44 6.31 27.74
C ALA A 118 -5.73 5.11 26.84
N GLN A 119 -6.86 4.42 27.07
CA GLN A 119 -7.28 3.27 26.28
C GLN A 119 -7.46 3.62 24.80
N GLN A 120 -8.13 4.73 24.48
CA GLN A 120 -8.35 5.16 23.09
C GLN A 120 -7.04 5.41 22.33
N TYR A 121 -6.02 5.95 23.00
CA TYR A 121 -4.71 6.15 22.38
C TYR A 121 -3.95 4.83 22.26
N ASP A 122 -4.03 3.95 23.26
CA ASP A 122 -3.40 2.63 23.21
C ASP A 122 -3.95 1.78 22.06
N GLU A 123 -5.26 1.80 21.84
CA GLU A 123 -5.90 1.14 20.70
C GLU A 123 -5.35 1.67 19.37
N LYS A 124 -5.28 2.99 19.18
CA LYS A 124 -4.74 3.62 17.96
C LYS A 124 -3.26 3.27 17.74
N ILE A 125 -2.44 3.39 18.79
CA ILE A 125 -1.01 3.06 18.73
C ILE A 125 -0.83 1.57 18.39
N SER A 126 -1.64 0.69 18.97
CA SER A 126 -1.57 -0.75 18.69
C SER A 126 -1.90 -1.07 17.23
N ALA A 127 -2.90 -0.40 16.65
CA ALA A 127 -3.27 -0.55 15.24
C ALA A 127 -2.13 -0.11 14.31
N GLU A 128 -1.50 1.03 14.59
CA GLU A 128 -0.36 1.50 13.81
C GLU A 128 0.88 0.61 13.97
N ARG A 129 1.12 0.06 15.17
CA ARG A 129 2.19 -0.93 15.40
C ARG A 129 1.96 -2.20 14.59
N ALA A 130 0.71 -2.68 14.51
CA ALA A 130 0.36 -3.82 13.67
C ALA A 130 0.57 -3.52 12.16
N ASN A 131 0.21 -2.32 11.72
CA ASN A 131 0.47 -1.86 10.34
C ASN A 131 1.97 -1.81 10.04
N LEU A 132 2.77 -1.24 10.94
CA LEU A 132 4.23 -1.22 10.82
C LEU A 132 4.84 -2.62 10.73
N ALA A 133 4.37 -3.56 11.57
CA ALA A 133 4.81 -4.94 11.53
C ALA A 133 4.50 -5.61 10.18
N SER A 134 3.31 -5.36 9.63
CA SER A 134 2.91 -5.84 8.30
C SER A 134 3.82 -5.28 7.19
N LEU A 135 4.12 -3.98 7.21
CA LEU A 135 5.05 -3.35 6.25
C LEU A 135 6.47 -3.90 6.36
N LYS A 136 6.97 -4.13 7.57
CA LYS A 136 8.28 -4.75 7.82
C LYS A 136 8.32 -6.18 7.27
N SER A 137 7.28 -6.97 7.51
CA SER A 137 7.17 -8.33 6.96
C SER A 137 7.14 -8.34 5.42
N LYS A 138 6.36 -7.45 4.80
CA LYS A 138 6.34 -7.30 3.33
C LYS A 138 7.72 -6.95 2.76
N THR A 139 8.42 -6.03 3.42
CA THR A 139 9.77 -5.61 3.02
C THR A 139 10.74 -6.80 3.05
N VAL A 140 10.75 -7.56 4.16
CA VAL A 140 11.62 -8.74 4.31
C VAL A 140 11.29 -9.82 3.28
N ASN A 141 10.01 -10.06 3.01
CA ASN A 141 9.60 -11.05 2.02
C ASN A 141 10.03 -10.65 0.60
N LEU A 142 9.87 -9.38 0.24
CA LEU A 142 10.32 -8.86 -1.06
C LEU A 142 11.84 -8.99 -1.21
N GLU A 143 12.59 -8.63 -0.15
CA GLU A 143 14.05 -8.75 -0.12
C GLU A 143 14.52 -10.20 -0.28
N ARG A 144 13.83 -11.17 0.35
CA ARG A 144 14.12 -12.60 0.17
C ARG A 144 13.80 -13.12 -1.22
N GLN A 145 12.67 -12.72 -1.79
CA GLN A 145 12.29 -13.12 -3.15
C GLN A 145 13.32 -12.66 -4.18
N TYR A 146 13.84 -11.43 -4.03
CA TYR A 146 14.89 -10.93 -4.92
C TYR A 146 16.23 -11.62 -4.70
N ALA A 147 16.59 -12.01 -3.48
CA ALA A 147 17.85 -12.71 -3.21
C ALA A 147 17.88 -14.15 -3.75
N GLN A 148 16.71 -14.74 -4.05
CA GLN A 148 16.57 -16.10 -4.58
C GLN A 148 16.46 -16.16 -6.11
N ASN A 149 16.24 -15.01 -6.78
CA ASN A 149 16.18 -14.86 -8.23
C ASN A 149 17.49 -14.32 -8.79
#